data_AF-A0A3N7YNC9-F1
#
_entry.id   AF-A0A3N7YNC9-F1
#
_cell.length_a   1.000
_cell.length_b   1.000
_cell.length_c   1.000
_cell.angle_alpha   90.00
_cell.angle_beta   90.00
_cell.angle_gamma   90.00
#
_symmetry.space_group_name_H-M   'P 1'
#
loop_
_entity.id
_entity.type
_entity.pdbx_description
1 polymer ?
#
loop_
_entity_poly.entity_id
_entity_poly.type
_entity_poly.pdbx_seq_one_letter_code
_entity_poly.pdbx_strand_id
1 'polypeptide(L)' 'DVEIGNGGADTFIFNQGYGHLEINEYDFWGGSAGKVLQLGTGLTAASVAVTLNGNDIYLTQGTDQVKLDG' A
#
# COMPACT_ATOMS: atom_id res chain seq x y z
N ASP A 1 4.98 -3.15 -9.96
CA ASP A 1 3.60 -3.27 -10.47
C ASP A 1 2.78 -2.07 -10.05
N VAL A 2 1.64 -1.86 -10.73
CA VAL A 2 0.66 -0.80 -10.43
C VAL A 2 -0.70 -1.46 -10.33
N GLU A 3 -1.38 -1.26 -9.21
CA GLU A 3 -2.71 -1.82 -8.94
C GLU A 3 -3.73 -0.70 -8.68
N ILE A 4 -4.94 -0.85 -9.21
CA ILE A 4 -6.00 0.15 -9.16
C ILE A 4 -7.25 -0.51 -8.60
N GLY A 5 -7.71 -0.10 -7.41
CA GLY A 5 -8.89 -0.69 -6.76
C GLY A 5 -10.20 -0.44 -7.50
N ASN A 6 -10.29 0.68 -8.25
CA ASN A 6 -11.52 1.13 -8.94
C ASN A 6 -12.72 1.37 -8.00
N GLY A 7 -12.45 1.60 -6.71
CA GLY A 7 -13.44 1.92 -5.68
C GLY A 7 -13.94 0.69 -4.91
N GLY A 8 -14.57 0.92 -3.76
CA GLY A 8 -14.99 -0.16 -2.86
C GLY A 8 -13.96 -0.52 -1.79
N ALA A 9 -14.16 -1.69 -1.17
CA ALA A 9 -13.38 -2.18 -0.04
C ALA A 9 -12.41 -3.28 -0.50
N ASP A 10 -11.28 -2.85 -1.05
CA ASP A 10 -10.26 -3.74 -1.59
C ASP A 10 -9.24 -4.18 -0.55
N THR A 11 -8.62 -5.35 -0.79
CA THR A 11 -7.49 -5.83 0.01
C THR A 11 -6.31 -6.13 -0.90
N PHE A 12 -5.22 -5.38 -0.69
CA PHE A 12 -3.94 -5.60 -1.35
C PHE A 12 -3.03 -6.39 -0.44
N ILE A 13 -2.51 -7.51 -0.93
CA ILE A 13 -1.60 -8.36 -0.15
C ILE A 13 -0.18 -8.11 -0.63
N PHE A 14 0.65 -7.57 0.25
CA PHE A 14 2.06 -7.31 -0.04
C PHE A 14 2.94 -8.22 0.82
N ASN A 15 3.74 -9.06 0.17
CA ASN A 15 4.63 -10.01 0.82
C ASN A 15 6.09 -9.59 0.65
N GLN A 16 6.95 -10.00 1.57
CA GLN A 16 8.40 -9.79 1.44
C GLN A 16 8.93 -10.42 0.14
N GLY A 17 9.79 -9.71 -0.57
CA GLY A 17 10.36 -10.07 -1.87
C GLY A 17 9.50 -9.69 -3.07
N TYR A 18 8.39 -8.96 -2.88
CA TYR A 18 7.54 -8.50 -3.98
C TYR A 18 8.23 -7.45 -4.85
N GLY A 19 9.17 -6.67 -4.30
CA GLY A 19 9.78 -5.52 -4.97
C GLY A 19 8.93 -4.27 -4.82
N HIS A 20 8.61 -3.59 -5.92
CA HIS A 20 7.96 -2.29 -5.92
C HIS A 20 6.51 -2.37 -6.37
N LEU A 21 5.59 -1.87 -5.54
CA LEU A 21 4.17 -1.79 -5.81
C LEU A 21 3.69 -0.33 -5.66
N GLU A 22 2.91 0.14 -6.62
CA GLU A 22 2.10 1.35 -6.51
C GLU A 22 0.63 0.97 -6.45
N ILE A 23 -0.11 1.55 -5.50
CA ILE A 23 -1.53 1.29 -5.30
C ILE A 23 -2.28 2.61 -5.43
N ASN A 24 -3.21 2.65 -6.38
CA ASN A 24 -4.15 3.74 -6.55
C ASN A 24 -5.53 3.34 -6.05
N GLU A 25 -5.88 3.88 -4.87
CA GLU A 25 -7.16 3.63 -4.21
C GLU A 25 -8.18 4.75 -4.36
N TYR A 26 -8.02 5.57 -5.41
CA TYR A 26 -8.96 6.65 -5.69
C TYR A 26 -10.39 6.12 -5.83
N ASP A 27 -11.27 6.58 -4.94
CA ASP A 27 -12.69 6.25 -4.97
C ASP A 27 -13.50 7.55 -5.11
N PHE A 28 -14.03 7.78 -6.31
CA PHE A 28 -14.85 8.95 -6.63
C PHE A 28 -16.16 8.98 -5.84
N TRP A 29 -16.73 7.82 -5.50
CA TRP A 29 -18.04 7.71 -4.86
C TRP A 29 -17.96 7.81 -3.34
N GLY A 30 -16.74 7.91 -2.80
CA GLY A 30 -16.48 8.20 -1.40
C GLY A 30 -16.68 6.99 -0.50
N GLY A 31 -15.58 6.35 -0.15
CA GLY A 31 -15.53 5.29 0.86
C GLY A 31 -14.10 4.90 1.17
N SER A 32 -13.57 5.32 2.32
CA SER A 32 -12.31 4.77 2.85
C SER A 32 -12.54 3.53 3.73
N ALA A 33 -13.79 3.21 4.01
CA ALA A 33 -14.15 2.10 4.89
C ALA A 33 -13.82 0.76 4.23
N GLY A 34 -12.96 -0.02 4.87
CA GLY A 34 -12.68 -1.41 4.48
C GLY A 34 -11.56 -1.59 3.45
N LYS A 35 -10.87 -0.52 3.02
CA LYS A 35 -9.64 -0.62 2.21
C LYS A 35 -8.49 -1.09 3.09
N VAL A 36 -7.79 -2.15 2.67
CA VAL A 36 -6.74 -2.80 3.48
C VAL A 36 -5.50 -3.04 2.65
N LEU A 37 -4.35 -2.56 3.15
CA LEU A 37 -3.05 -3.11 2.79
C LEU A 37 -2.67 -4.17 3.83
N GLN A 38 -2.69 -5.43 3.43
CA GLN A 38 -2.30 -6.55 4.26
C GLN A 38 -0.83 -6.87 4.04
N LEU A 39 -0.02 -6.68 5.09
CA LEU A 39 1.40 -7.03 5.08
C LEU A 39 1.58 -8.50 5.46
N GLY A 40 2.34 -9.21 4.62
CA GLY A 40 2.69 -10.61 4.80
C GLY A 40 3.67 -10.87 5.94
N THR A 41 3.97 -12.14 6.18
CA THR A 41 4.91 -12.57 7.23
C THR A 41 6.30 -11.94 7.00
N GLY A 42 6.92 -11.42 8.07
CA GLY A 42 8.23 -10.75 8.00
C GLY A 42 8.15 -9.22 7.86
N LEU A 43 7.00 -8.69 7.41
CA LEU A 43 6.74 -7.26 7.32
C LEU A 43 6.05 -6.75 8.59
N THR A 44 6.83 -6.64 9.66
CA THR A 44 6.37 -6.12 10.95
C THR A 44 6.45 -4.59 11.01
N ALA A 45 5.71 -3.98 11.94
CA ALA A 45 5.80 -2.54 12.19
C ALA A 45 7.23 -2.06 12.53
N ALA A 46 8.06 -2.91 13.12
CA ALA A 46 9.44 -2.58 13.45
C ALA A 46 10.40 -2.70 12.25
N SER A 47 10.03 -3.48 11.23
CA SER A 47 10.85 -3.70 10.04
C SER A 47 10.46 -2.81 8.86
N VAL A 48 9.31 -2.16 8.92
CA VAL A 48 8.79 -1.28 7.86
C VAL A 48 9.00 0.18 8.27
N ALA A 49 9.65 0.95 7.40
CA ALA A 49 9.68 2.41 7.52
C ALA A 49 8.50 3.01 6.75
N VAL A 50 7.86 4.02 7.33
CA VAL A 50 6.77 4.77 6.70
C VAL A 50 7.23 6.21 6.49
N THR A 51 7.08 6.71 5.26
CA THR A 51 7.41 8.10 4.92
C THR A 51 6.26 8.74 4.14
N LEU A 52 6.11 10.05 4.32
CA LEU A 52 5.18 10.88 3.57
C LEU A 52 5.96 11.74 2.58
N ASN A 53 5.52 11.78 1.33
CA ASN A 53 6.07 12.67 0.32
C ASN A 53 4.92 13.27 -0.49
N GLY A 54 4.60 14.54 -0.23
CA GLY A 54 3.36 15.15 -0.72
C GLY A 54 2.15 14.47 -0.08
N ASN A 55 1.23 13.97 -0.89
CA ASN A 55 0.07 13.19 -0.44
C ASN A 55 0.33 11.69 -0.41
N ASP A 56 1.43 11.24 -1.02
CA ASP A 56 1.73 9.82 -1.14
C ASP A 56 2.36 9.27 0.15
N ILE A 57 1.97 8.04 0.50
CA ILE A 57 2.57 7.28 1.60
C ILE A 57 3.47 6.20 1.02
N TYR A 58 4.69 6.10 1.52
CA TYR A 58 5.63 5.05 1.15
C TYR A 58 5.90 4.15 2.35
N LEU A 59 5.68 2.85 2.18
CA LEU A 59 6.13 1.80 3.10
C LEU A 59 7.35 1.14 2.47
N THR A 60 8.46 1.05 3.19
CA THR A 60 9.71 0.45 2.69
C THR A 60 10.30 -0.55 3.66
N GLN A 61 10.80 -1.67 3.14
CA GLN A 61 11.55 -2.68 3.89
C GLN A 61 12.66 -3.24 3.00
N GLY A 62 13.92 -2.89 3.27
CA GLY A 62 15.03 -3.32 2.41
C GLY A 62 14.87 -2.80 0.97
N THR A 63 14.72 -3.71 0.02
CA THR A 63 14.48 -3.40 -1.41
C THR A 63 12.99 -3.36 -1.77
N ASP A 64 12.10 -3.73 -0.85
CA ASP A 64 10.67 -3.73 -1.09
C ASP A 64 10.06 -2.36 -0.77
N GLN A 65 9.08 -1.96 -1.59
CA GLN A 65 8.37 -0.69 -1.44
C GLN A 65 6.90 -0.80 -1.86
N VAL A 66 6.02 -0.20 -1.06
CA VAL A 66 4.64 0.12 -1.44
C VAL A 66 4.46 1.63 -1.44
N LYS A 67 4.03 2.20 -2.57
CA LYS A 67 3.54 3.57 -2.71
C LYS A 67 2.01 3.54 -2.67
N LEU A 68 1.41 4.30 -1.78
CA LEU A 68 -0.02 4.53 -1.72
C LEU A 68 -0.29 5.96 -2.23
N ASP A 69 -1.07 6.06 -3.30
CA ASP A 69 -1.46 7.35 -3.86
C ASP A 69 -2.45 8.06 -2.93
N GLY A 70 -2.22 9.35 -2.68
CA GLY A 70 -3.09 10.20 -1.84
C GLY A 70 -3.98 11.17 -2.60
#